data_AF-B7AQA2-F1
#
_entry.id   AF-B7AQA2-F1
#
_cell.length_a   1.000
_cell.length_b   1.000
_cell.length_c   1.000
_cell.angle_alpha   90.00
_cell.angle_beta   90.00
_cell.angle_gamma   90.00
#
_symmetry.space_group_name_H-M   'P 1'
#
loop_
_entity.id
_entity.type
_entity.pdbx_description
1 polymer ?
#
loop_
_entity_poly.entity_id
_entity_poly.type
_entity_poly.pdbx_seq_one_letter_code
_entity_poly.pdbx_strand_id
1 'polypeptide(L)'
;MFNASNSSAIKVDGREYALDNGILNIEIKAGEHSITKADPANLFYIEVSSKKSSSEETTTEQASESTTQAPTEKPSDSRPETPVESDIYVSPSGKASAAGSKNDPMDFVTAINKISAGKTIYMAEGTYKYTQTILINENNSGKEGAYKTVKALGGKKVTIDFDGMAEAGANRGIVLDGSYWHFYGIDICNAGDNGMLLSGDHNILELCQFYANHDSGLQISRYNTSYNTIDKWPSYNQILNCTAFNNKDEATAENADGFAAKLTCGEGNVFDGCISYCNSDDGWDLYAKPATGSIGVITIRNCVAFGNGKLTDGTGSANGDMNGFKLGGSNGACPTPHIVENCLAFNNGATGFTDNGNGGAISMKNCTAVNNGVFNSAKANFMCYRTSSGAKYTNLVSYMSDSRTGATDQFLGTVTNSIYNYKGVGTYWVNSWKATGGKTKYTGSEANDHKITSSDFVSTTIPGYNASKGSYATDYHTTLRNADGSINMNGLFQLRSSSDIARTGAGAGL
;
A
#
# COMPACT_ATOMS: atom_id res chain seq x y z
N MET A 1 -10.41 20.86 -16.04
CA MET A 1 -9.01 20.91 -16.51
C MET A 1 -8.79 19.86 -17.59
N PHE A 2 -8.12 20.23 -18.66
CA PHE A 2 -7.81 19.47 -19.86
C PHE A 2 -6.28 19.44 -20.09
N ASN A 3 -5.79 18.51 -20.90
CA ASN A 3 -4.37 18.47 -21.28
C ASN A 3 -3.95 19.70 -22.10
N ALA A 4 -2.93 20.41 -21.60
CA ALA A 4 -2.45 21.66 -22.17
C ALA A 4 -1.72 21.48 -23.52
N SER A 5 -1.17 20.29 -23.81
CA SER A 5 -0.31 20.08 -24.97
C SER A 5 -1.04 20.02 -26.32
N ASN A 6 -2.33 19.67 -26.36
CA ASN A 6 -3.06 19.42 -27.61
C ASN A 6 -4.50 20.00 -27.65
N SER A 7 -4.93 20.75 -26.65
CA SER A 7 -6.32 21.26 -26.56
C SER A 7 -6.34 22.77 -26.64
N SER A 8 -6.85 23.34 -27.74
CA SER A 8 -7.01 24.79 -27.86
C SER A 8 -8.44 25.26 -27.54
N ALA A 9 -9.45 24.41 -27.81
CA ALA A 9 -10.85 24.72 -27.52
C ALA A 9 -11.73 23.53 -27.08
N ILE A 10 -12.75 23.83 -26.27
CA ILE A 10 -13.78 22.88 -25.79
C ILE A 10 -15.17 23.48 -26.03
N LYS A 11 -16.15 22.64 -26.39
CA LYS A 11 -17.55 23.07 -26.55
C LYS A 11 -18.37 22.75 -25.30
N VAL A 12 -19.10 23.73 -24.81
CA VAL A 12 -20.14 23.57 -23.78
C VAL A 12 -21.46 24.02 -24.37
N ASP A 13 -22.45 23.13 -24.41
CA ASP A 13 -23.74 23.30 -25.09
C ASP A 13 -23.61 23.79 -26.55
N GLY A 14 -22.63 23.22 -27.25
CA GLY A 14 -22.33 23.56 -28.64
C GLY A 14 -21.58 24.88 -28.84
N ARG A 15 -21.37 25.69 -27.79
CA ARG A 15 -20.56 26.92 -27.85
C ARG A 15 -19.11 26.64 -27.52
N GLU A 16 -18.20 27.14 -28.35
CA GLU A 16 -16.76 26.93 -28.23
C GLU A 16 -16.11 27.93 -27.25
N TYR A 17 -15.20 27.42 -26.42
CA TYR A 17 -14.44 28.17 -25.42
C TYR A 17 -12.95 27.83 -25.51
N ALA A 18 -12.10 28.86 -25.48
CA ALA A 18 -10.66 28.71 -25.40
C ALA A 18 -10.22 28.29 -23.98
N LEU A 19 -9.14 27.52 -23.91
CA LEU A 19 -8.53 27.06 -22.65
C LEU A 19 -7.38 27.98 -22.22
N ASP A 20 -7.27 28.24 -20.91
CA ASP A 20 -6.13 28.92 -20.30
C ASP A 20 -5.29 27.89 -19.51
N ASN A 21 -4.11 27.52 -20.01
CA ASN A 21 -3.27 26.46 -19.45
C ASN A 21 -4.03 25.14 -19.18
N GLY A 22 -4.96 24.79 -20.07
CA GLY A 22 -5.82 23.61 -19.92
C GLY A 22 -7.02 23.82 -18.99
N ILE A 23 -7.28 25.02 -18.48
CA ILE A 23 -8.41 25.32 -17.58
C ILE A 23 -9.50 26.08 -18.35
N LEU A 24 -10.74 25.64 -18.18
CA LEU A 24 -11.95 26.35 -18.63
C LEU A 24 -12.76 26.75 -17.40
N ASN A 25 -12.95 28.06 -17.19
CA ASN A 25 -13.80 28.60 -16.13
C ASN A 25 -15.00 29.32 -16.75
N ILE A 26 -16.21 28.80 -16.55
CA ILE A 26 -17.45 29.36 -17.09
C ILE A 26 -18.58 29.28 -16.07
N GLU A 27 -19.50 30.24 -16.13
CA GLU A 27 -20.77 30.15 -15.42
C GLU A 27 -21.81 29.44 -16.30
N ILE A 28 -22.45 28.42 -15.75
CA ILE A 28 -23.54 27.68 -16.39
C ILE A 28 -24.80 27.78 -15.52
N LYS A 29 -25.97 27.67 -16.15
CA LYS A 29 -27.24 27.66 -15.41
C LYS A 29 -27.43 26.32 -14.70
N ALA A 30 -28.40 26.23 -13.80
CA ALA A 30 -28.80 24.93 -13.27
C ALA A 30 -29.49 24.13 -14.39
N GLY A 31 -29.07 22.89 -14.61
CA GLY A 31 -29.65 22.00 -15.62
C GLY A 31 -28.64 20.99 -16.18
N GLU A 32 -29.07 20.26 -17.20
CA GLU A 32 -28.19 19.37 -17.97
C GLU A 32 -27.37 20.18 -18.96
N HIS A 33 -26.08 19.85 -19.04
CA HIS A 33 -25.12 20.51 -19.92
C HIS A 33 -24.30 19.45 -20.67
N SER A 34 -23.99 19.73 -21.93
CA SER A 34 -23.18 18.85 -22.78
C SER A 34 -21.79 19.43 -22.99
N ILE A 35 -20.76 18.63 -22.72
CA ILE A 35 -19.36 18.98 -22.98
C ILE A 35 -18.85 18.09 -24.11
N THR A 36 -18.43 18.71 -25.21
CA THR A 36 -17.93 17.98 -26.38
C THR A 36 -16.57 18.53 -26.83
N LYS A 37 -15.78 17.66 -27.45
CA LYS A 37 -14.44 18.00 -27.95
C LYS A 37 -14.57 18.86 -29.21
N ALA A 38 -13.85 19.99 -29.24
CA ALA A 38 -13.55 20.68 -30.51
C ALA A 38 -12.21 20.20 -31.06
N ASP A 39 -11.22 19.99 -30.17
CA ASP A 39 -9.89 19.39 -30.45
C ASP A 39 -9.67 18.06 -29.68
N PRO A 40 -8.63 17.26 -30.02
CA PRO A 40 -8.19 16.11 -29.24
C PRO A 40 -7.76 16.48 -27.80
N ALA A 41 -8.73 16.43 -26.88
CA ALA A 41 -8.54 16.74 -25.47
C ALA A 41 -8.80 15.54 -24.55
N ASN A 42 -8.03 15.46 -23.45
CA ASN A 42 -8.30 14.62 -22.30
C ASN A 42 -8.82 15.49 -21.17
N LEU A 43 -10.02 15.17 -20.66
CA LEU A 43 -10.60 15.82 -19.49
C LEU A 43 -10.08 15.12 -18.23
N PHE A 44 -9.37 15.84 -17.37
CA PHE A 44 -8.83 15.29 -16.12
C PHE A 44 -9.82 15.42 -14.96
N TYR A 45 -10.43 16.59 -14.80
CA TYR A 45 -11.46 16.81 -13.79
C TYR A 45 -12.36 18.00 -14.17
N ILE A 46 -13.56 18.02 -13.59
CA ILE A 46 -14.51 19.14 -13.61
C ILE A 46 -14.75 19.53 -12.16
N GLU A 47 -14.72 20.83 -11.88
CA GLU A 47 -15.16 21.40 -10.61
C GLU A 47 -16.34 22.32 -10.89
N VAL A 48 -17.46 22.12 -10.19
CA VAL A 48 -18.64 22.97 -10.28
C VAL A 48 -18.85 23.60 -8.91
N SER A 49 -18.78 24.94 -8.84
CA SER A 49 -19.15 25.69 -7.65
C SER A 49 -20.43 26.46 -7.91
N SER A 50 -21.36 26.43 -6.94
CA SER A 50 -22.55 27.26 -6.99
C SER A 50 -22.25 28.61 -6.35
N LYS A 51 -22.50 29.71 -7.08
CA LYS A 51 -22.55 31.04 -6.46
C LYS A 51 -23.85 31.14 -5.67
N LYS A 52 -23.79 31.05 -4.34
CA LYS A 52 -24.93 31.41 -3.47
C LYS A 52 -25.21 32.91 -3.64
N SER A 53 -26.41 33.24 -4.11
CA SER A 53 -26.94 34.61 -4.03
C SER A 53 -27.20 34.94 -2.56
N SER A 54 -26.74 36.11 -2.13
CA SER A 54 -26.82 36.60 -0.75
C SER A 54 -28.24 37.06 -0.40
N SER A 55 -28.83 36.46 0.63
CA SER A 55 -29.81 37.13 1.49
C SER A 55 -29.76 36.51 2.88
N GLU A 56 -29.71 37.40 3.88
CA GLU A 56 -29.66 37.13 5.32
C GLU A 56 -30.80 36.21 5.79
N GLU A 57 -30.49 35.22 6.63
CA GLU A 57 -31.17 34.98 7.91
C GLU A 57 -30.54 33.81 8.68
N THR A 58 -30.76 33.86 9.99
CA THR A 58 -30.11 33.10 11.05
C THR A 58 -30.70 31.69 11.22
N THR A 59 -29.95 30.84 11.94
CA THR A 59 -30.34 29.61 12.67
C THR A 59 -30.39 28.23 11.97
N THR A 60 -29.72 27.31 12.69
CA THR A 60 -29.80 25.83 12.72
C THR A 60 -29.24 25.06 11.53
N GLU A 61 -27.97 24.67 11.67
CA GLU A 61 -27.28 23.67 10.85
C GLU A 61 -27.75 22.27 11.27
N GLN A 62 -28.58 21.66 10.42
CA GLN A 62 -28.97 20.27 10.51
C GLN A 62 -28.08 19.48 9.53
N ALA A 63 -27.30 18.54 10.08
CA ALA A 63 -26.43 17.66 9.35
C ALA A 63 -27.20 16.81 8.32
N SER A 64 -26.64 16.66 7.11
CA SER A 64 -27.07 15.62 6.17
C SER A 64 -25.94 15.18 5.24
N GLU A 65 -25.48 13.96 5.52
CA GLU A 65 -25.08 12.88 4.62
C GLU A 65 -23.91 13.08 3.64
N SER A 66 -22.79 12.48 4.07
CA SER A 66 -21.69 12.00 3.24
C SER A 66 -22.19 11.00 2.20
N THR A 67 -22.22 11.39 0.92
CA THR A 67 -22.30 10.44 -0.20
C THR A 67 -20.88 10.06 -0.64
N THR A 68 -20.55 8.82 -0.32
CA THR A 68 -19.39 8.01 -0.71
C THR A 68 -18.93 8.27 -2.15
N GLN A 69 -17.66 8.62 -2.35
CA GLN A 69 -17.03 8.59 -3.66
C GLN A 69 -17.06 7.16 -4.22
N ALA A 70 -17.53 7.02 -5.46
CA ALA A 70 -17.44 5.77 -6.19
C ALA A 70 -15.96 5.41 -6.46
N PRO A 71 -15.56 4.13 -6.38
CA PRO A 71 -14.20 3.69 -6.69
C PRO A 71 -13.86 4.02 -8.15
N THR A 72 -12.61 4.42 -8.39
CA THR A 72 -11.97 4.34 -9.72
C THR A 72 -12.31 3.00 -10.36
N GLU A 73 -12.82 3.02 -11.60
CA GLU A 73 -13.16 1.83 -12.36
C GLU A 73 -12.01 0.81 -12.33
N LYS A 74 -12.37 -0.39 -11.88
CA LYS A 74 -11.59 -1.63 -11.91
C LYS A 74 -10.95 -1.82 -13.30
N PRO A 75 -9.69 -2.28 -13.44
CA PRO A 75 -9.37 -3.15 -14.56
C PRO A 75 -10.15 -4.45 -14.31
N SER A 76 -11.37 -4.52 -14.84
CA SER A 76 -12.11 -5.77 -14.91
C SER A 76 -11.17 -6.83 -15.48
N ASP A 77 -11.02 -7.96 -14.79
CA ASP A 77 -10.44 -9.19 -15.37
C ASP A 77 -11.39 -9.64 -16.49
N SER A 78 -11.35 -8.94 -17.62
CA SER A 78 -12.06 -9.25 -18.85
C SER A 78 -11.36 -10.38 -19.60
N ARG A 79 -10.42 -11.08 -18.94
CA ARG A 79 -9.60 -12.10 -19.59
C ARG A 79 -10.26 -13.46 -19.46
N PRO A 80 -10.38 -14.21 -20.56
CA PRO A 80 -11.10 -15.47 -20.54
C PRO A 80 -10.50 -16.44 -19.52
N GLU A 81 -11.34 -17.03 -18.67
CA GLU A 81 -10.97 -18.15 -17.79
C GLU A 81 -10.48 -19.37 -18.59
N THR A 82 -10.86 -19.43 -19.86
CA THR A 82 -10.43 -20.42 -20.84
C THR A 82 -9.25 -19.92 -21.66
N PRO A 83 -8.12 -20.64 -21.65
CA PRO A 83 -6.92 -20.27 -22.40
C PRO A 83 -7.16 -20.22 -23.90
N VAL A 84 -6.55 -19.23 -24.56
CA VAL A 84 -6.64 -19.01 -26.00
C VAL A 84 -5.38 -19.52 -26.70
N GLU A 85 -5.36 -19.46 -28.04
CA GLU A 85 -4.20 -19.86 -28.83
C GLU A 85 -2.93 -19.11 -28.38
N SER A 86 -1.83 -19.87 -28.25
CA SER A 86 -0.51 -19.42 -27.76
C SER A 86 -0.40 -19.08 -26.27
N ASP A 87 -1.43 -19.32 -25.46
CA ASP A 87 -1.26 -19.43 -24.01
C ASP A 87 -0.54 -20.74 -23.66
N ILE A 88 0.16 -20.77 -22.52
CA ILE A 88 0.95 -21.93 -22.07
C ILE A 88 0.36 -22.46 -20.77
N TYR A 89 0.05 -23.75 -20.73
CA TYR A 89 -0.31 -24.46 -19.51
C TYR A 89 0.93 -25.04 -18.84
N VAL A 90 1.03 -24.85 -17.52
CA VAL A 90 2.09 -25.42 -16.70
C VAL A 90 1.53 -26.20 -15.53
N SER A 91 2.27 -27.18 -15.04
CA SER A 91 1.91 -27.99 -13.86
C SER A 91 3.14 -28.28 -13.00
N PRO A 92 2.98 -28.65 -11.71
CA PRO A 92 4.11 -29.04 -10.86
C PRO A 92 4.97 -30.18 -11.45
N SER A 93 4.35 -31.09 -12.22
CA SER A 93 5.01 -32.20 -12.90
C SER A 93 5.28 -31.94 -14.39
N GLY A 94 5.16 -30.69 -14.83
CA GLY A 94 5.38 -30.29 -16.22
C GLY A 94 6.81 -30.54 -16.68
N LYS A 95 7.02 -30.66 -17.99
CA LYS A 95 8.34 -30.95 -18.58
C LYS A 95 8.74 -29.85 -19.55
N ALA A 96 10.04 -29.56 -19.64
CA ALA A 96 10.58 -28.59 -20.60
C ALA A 96 10.30 -28.95 -22.07
N SER A 97 10.20 -30.26 -22.35
CA SER A 97 9.91 -30.81 -23.67
C SER A 97 8.42 -30.81 -24.02
N ALA A 98 7.53 -30.53 -23.07
CA ALA A 98 6.09 -30.62 -23.29
C ALA A 98 5.58 -29.47 -24.16
N ALA A 99 4.45 -29.69 -24.83
CA ALA A 99 3.84 -28.73 -25.75
C ALA A 99 3.30 -27.46 -25.05
N GLY A 100 3.08 -27.50 -23.74
CA GLY A 100 2.43 -26.39 -23.02
C GLY A 100 0.91 -26.39 -23.19
N SER A 101 0.31 -27.54 -23.50
CA SER A 101 -1.13 -27.72 -23.59
C SER A 101 -1.69 -28.28 -22.28
N LYS A 102 -3.01 -28.23 -22.08
CA LYS A 102 -3.65 -28.80 -20.88
C LYS A 102 -3.36 -30.29 -20.68
N ASN A 103 -3.19 -31.05 -21.77
CA ASN A 103 -2.92 -32.50 -21.74
C ASN A 103 -1.42 -32.83 -21.75
N ASP A 104 -0.56 -31.85 -22.04
CA ASP A 104 0.89 -31.98 -22.05
C ASP A 104 1.52 -30.69 -21.50
N PRO A 105 1.41 -30.47 -20.17
CA PRO A 105 1.78 -29.21 -19.55
C PRO A 105 3.31 -29.04 -19.45
N MET A 106 3.76 -27.81 -19.70
CA MET A 106 5.16 -27.42 -19.62
C MET A 106 5.59 -27.16 -18.17
N ASP A 107 6.90 -27.20 -17.89
CA ASP A 107 7.40 -26.63 -16.63
C ASP A 107 7.35 -25.08 -16.69
N PHE A 108 7.24 -24.46 -15.52
CA PHE A 108 7.02 -23.02 -15.42
C PHE A 108 8.21 -22.17 -15.89
N VAL A 109 9.45 -22.60 -15.65
CA VAL A 109 10.65 -21.83 -16.04
C VAL A 109 10.81 -21.84 -17.56
N THR A 110 10.55 -22.98 -18.21
CA THR A 110 10.53 -23.03 -19.68
C THR A 110 9.40 -22.17 -20.25
N ALA A 111 8.24 -22.13 -19.60
CA ALA A 111 7.11 -21.30 -20.04
C ALA A 111 7.43 -19.80 -19.97
N ILE A 112 8.06 -19.33 -18.89
CA ILE A 112 8.55 -17.94 -18.75
C ILE A 112 9.41 -17.52 -19.95
N ASN A 113 10.28 -18.42 -20.40
CA ASN A 113 11.21 -18.15 -21.50
C ASN A 113 10.57 -18.22 -22.89
N LYS A 114 9.38 -18.81 -23.02
CA LYS A 114 8.67 -18.99 -24.30
C LYS A 114 7.47 -18.07 -24.49
N ILE A 115 6.87 -17.58 -23.41
CA ILE A 115 5.61 -16.82 -23.49
C ILE A 115 5.80 -15.53 -24.28
N SER A 116 4.87 -15.28 -25.21
CA SER A 116 4.82 -14.04 -25.99
C SER A 116 4.10 -12.93 -25.24
N ALA A 117 4.40 -11.66 -25.55
CA ALA A 117 3.68 -10.52 -24.99
C ALA A 117 2.17 -10.61 -25.28
N GLY A 118 1.33 -10.29 -24.30
CA GLY A 118 -0.12 -10.40 -24.38
C GLY A 118 -0.68 -11.81 -24.15
N LYS A 119 0.15 -12.79 -23.78
CA LYS A 119 -0.27 -14.18 -23.53
C LYS A 119 -0.14 -14.56 -22.05
N THR A 120 -0.81 -15.64 -21.66
CA THR A 120 -0.86 -16.14 -20.28
C THR A 120 -0.13 -17.46 -20.13
N ILE A 121 0.58 -17.60 -19.03
CA ILE A 121 0.98 -18.86 -18.43
C ILE A 121 -0.09 -19.24 -17.39
N TYR A 122 -0.89 -20.26 -17.68
CA TYR A 122 -1.88 -20.80 -16.76
C TYR A 122 -1.26 -21.91 -15.90
N MET A 123 -1.22 -21.67 -14.60
CA MET A 123 -0.65 -22.59 -13.63
C MET A 123 -1.73 -23.52 -13.07
N ALA A 124 -1.56 -24.82 -13.25
CA ALA A 124 -2.38 -25.80 -12.56
C ALA A 124 -2.16 -25.73 -11.04
N GLU A 125 -3.19 -26.05 -10.27
CA GLU A 125 -3.12 -26.13 -8.81
C GLU A 125 -1.97 -27.00 -8.32
N GLY A 126 -1.32 -26.54 -7.25
CA GLY A 126 -0.28 -27.29 -6.56
C GLY A 126 0.96 -26.47 -6.25
N THR A 127 1.97 -27.18 -5.75
CA THR A 127 3.24 -26.61 -5.29
C THR A 127 4.34 -26.86 -6.31
N TYR A 128 4.93 -25.78 -6.82
CA TYR A 128 6.05 -25.77 -7.75
C TYR A 128 7.33 -25.55 -6.96
N LYS A 129 8.17 -26.58 -6.85
CA LYS A 129 9.36 -26.56 -5.98
C LYS A 129 10.60 -26.13 -6.73
N TYR A 130 11.36 -25.22 -6.13
CA TYR A 130 12.61 -24.69 -6.67
C TYR A 130 13.70 -24.63 -5.61
N THR A 131 14.95 -24.74 -6.04
CA THR A 131 16.12 -24.55 -5.17
C THR A 131 16.98 -23.36 -5.62
N GLN A 132 16.65 -22.77 -6.77
CA GLN A 132 17.40 -21.69 -7.42
C GLN A 132 16.47 -20.54 -7.79
N THR A 133 17.03 -19.32 -7.85
CA THR A 133 16.33 -18.12 -8.28
C THR A 133 15.72 -18.30 -9.67
N ILE A 134 14.46 -17.90 -9.82
CA ILE A 134 13.82 -17.73 -11.12
C ILE A 134 14.06 -16.30 -11.59
N LEU A 135 14.93 -16.13 -12.58
CA LEU A 135 15.24 -14.84 -13.18
C LEU A 135 14.39 -14.60 -14.43
N ILE A 136 13.55 -13.57 -14.39
CA ILE A 136 12.88 -13.00 -15.55
C ILE A 136 13.68 -11.79 -15.99
N ASN A 137 14.57 -11.99 -16.96
CA ASN A 137 15.51 -10.97 -17.43
C ASN A 137 14.82 -9.72 -17.98
N GLU A 138 15.51 -8.57 -17.93
CA GLU A 138 15.07 -7.28 -18.48
C GLU A 138 14.57 -7.37 -19.94
N ASN A 139 15.27 -8.12 -20.78
CA ASN A 139 14.88 -8.32 -22.19
C ASN A 139 13.66 -9.24 -22.39
N ASN A 140 13.20 -9.92 -21.34
CA ASN A 140 12.00 -10.74 -21.33
C ASN A 140 10.80 -9.90 -20.84
N SER A 141 10.46 -8.85 -21.59
CA SER A 141 9.39 -7.92 -21.23
C SER A 141 8.12 -8.12 -22.06
N GLY A 142 6.98 -7.75 -21.48
CA GLY A 142 5.74 -7.49 -22.22
C GLY A 142 5.79 -6.13 -22.90
N LYS A 143 4.61 -5.53 -23.10
CA LYS A 143 4.46 -4.13 -23.53
C LYS A 143 3.17 -3.54 -22.94
N GLU A 144 3.06 -2.23 -22.97
CA GLU A 144 1.83 -1.54 -22.60
C GLU A 144 0.62 -2.13 -23.36
N GLY A 145 -0.43 -2.48 -22.63
CA GLY A 145 -1.62 -3.15 -23.17
C GLY A 145 -1.44 -4.61 -23.60
N ALA A 146 -0.24 -5.20 -23.52
CA ALA A 146 0.00 -6.62 -23.81
C ALA A 146 1.00 -7.23 -22.83
N TYR A 147 0.55 -7.35 -21.59
CA TYR A 147 1.29 -7.94 -20.48
C TYR A 147 1.59 -9.42 -20.73
N LYS A 148 2.74 -9.89 -20.23
CA LYS A 148 2.98 -11.33 -20.04
C LYS A 148 2.40 -11.70 -18.69
N THR A 149 1.48 -12.66 -18.65
CA THR A 149 0.73 -12.94 -17.42
C THR A 149 1.03 -14.33 -16.87
N VAL A 150 1.17 -14.42 -15.55
CA VAL A 150 1.23 -15.67 -14.78
C VAL A 150 -0.01 -15.71 -13.90
N LYS A 151 -0.87 -16.72 -14.11
CA LYS A 151 -2.17 -16.79 -13.43
C LYS A 151 -2.49 -18.22 -13.01
N ALA A 152 -3.04 -18.37 -11.81
CA ALA A 152 -3.61 -19.64 -11.38
C ALA A 152 -4.85 -20.03 -12.20
N LEU A 153 -4.88 -21.27 -12.69
CA LEU A 153 -5.99 -21.78 -13.50
C LEU A 153 -7.26 -21.90 -12.64
N GLY A 154 -8.31 -21.17 -13.00
CA GLY A 154 -9.61 -21.20 -12.32
C GLY A 154 -9.57 -20.69 -10.87
N GLY A 155 -8.65 -19.79 -10.54
CA GLY A 155 -8.53 -19.21 -9.18
C GLY A 155 -8.10 -20.20 -8.10
N LYS A 156 -7.54 -21.35 -8.49
CA LYS A 156 -7.06 -22.38 -7.57
C LYS A 156 -5.76 -21.98 -6.87
N LYS A 157 -5.43 -22.62 -5.76
CA LYS A 157 -4.19 -22.33 -5.02
C LYS A 157 -2.96 -22.81 -5.81
N VAL A 158 -2.05 -21.87 -6.10
CA VAL A 158 -0.76 -22.14 -6.73
C VAL A 158 0.34 -21.56 -5.85
N THR A 159 1.30 -22.40 -5.49
CA THR A 159 2.43 -21.99 -4.64
C THR A 159 3.74 -22.26 -5.36
N ILE A 160 4.58 -21.23 -5.48
CA ILE A 160 5.98 -21.33 -5.87
C ILE A 160 6.78 -21.38 -4.57
N ASP A 161 7.37 -22.53 -4.31
CA ASP A 161 8.00 -22.88 -3.03
C ASP A 161 9.49 -23.08 -3.21
N PHE A 162 10.27 -22.30 -2.47
CA PHE A 162 11.73 -22.31 -2.50
C PHE A 162 12.37 -23.02 -1.30
N ASP A 163 11.64 -23.84 -0.54
CA ASP A 163 12.12 -24.55 0.67
C ASP A 163 13.45 -25.31 0.52
N GLY A 164 13.85 -25.68 -0.70
CA GLY A 164 15.16 -26.29 -0.98
C GLY A 164 16.31 -25.30 -1.25
N MET A 165 16.06 -23.99 -1.13
CA MET A 165 17.02 -22.91 -1.36
C MET A 165 17.69 -22.53 -0.05
N ALA A 166 19.03 -22.52 -0.01
CA ALA A 166 19.76 -22.11 1.19
C ALA A 166 19.64 -20.60 1.45
N GLU A 167 19.74 -20.17 2.70
CA GLU A 167 19.78 -18.74 3.05
C GLU A 167 21.08 -18.08 2.58
N ALA A 168 20.96 -17.04 1.75
CA ALA A 168 22.05 -16.18 1.31
C ALA A 168 21.48 -14.95 0.59
N GLY A 169 22.07 -13.75 0.79
CA GLY A 169 21.54 -12.48 0.22
C GLY A 169 21.55 -12.31 -1.32
N ALA A 170 21.74 -13.39 -2.08
CA ALA A 170 21.51 -13.44 -3.52
C ALA A 170 20.48 -14.53 -3.92
N ASN A 171 20.05 -15.36 -2.98
CA ASN A 171 19.13 -16.48 -3.17
C ASN A 171 17.68 -15.98 -3.10
N ARG A 172 17.35 -15.04 -3.98
CA ARG A 172 16.00 -14.51 -4.14
C ARG A 172 15.11 -15.57 -4.77
N GLY A 173 13.85 -15.65 -4.39
CA GLY A 173 12.91 -16.58 -5.02
C GLY A 173 12.72 -16.24 -6.50
N ILE A 174 12.11 -15.10 -6.78
CA ILE A 174 11.93 -14.56 -8.13
C ILE A 174 12.66 -13.23 -8.26
N VAL A 175 13.43 -13.05 -9.33
CA VAL A 175 13.89 -11.73 -9.77
C VAL A 175 13.11 -11.36 -11.02
N LEU A 176 12.22 -10.37 -10.89
CA LEU A 176 11.45 -9.82 -11.99
C LEU A 176 12.11 -8.53 -12.50
N ASP A 177 13.11 -8.70 -13.37
CA ASP A 177 13.86 -7.62 -14.01
C ASP A 177 13.17 -7.15 -15.31
N GLY A 178 12.37 -8.03 -15.93
CA GLY A 178 11.49 -7.69 -17.04
C GLY A 178 10.36 -6.73 -16.64
N SER A 179 9.84 -6.01 -17.63
CA SER A 179 8.75 -5.04 -17.51
C SER A 179 7.45 -5.56 -18.11
N TYR A 180 6.31 -4.97 -17.74
CA TYR A 180 4.97 -5.34 -18.22
C TYR A 180 4.61 -6.82 -18.01
N TRP A 181 4.95 -7.36 -16.84
CA TRP A 181 4.44 -8.63 -16.33
C TRP A 181 3.25 -8.43 -15.42
N HIS A 182 2.36 -9.42 -15.40
CA HIS A 182 1.24 -9.48 -14.48
C HIS A 182 1.24 -10.82 -13.76
N PHE A 183 1.52 -10.83 -12.46
CA PHE A 183 1.34 -12.00 -11.61
C PHE A 183 0.01 -11.88 -10.88
N TYR A 184 -0.83 -12.90 -11.01
CA TYR A 184 -2.18 -12.91 -10.43
C TYR A 184 -2.42 -14.17 -9.60
N GLY A 185 -2.68 -14.01 -8.31
CA GLY A 185 -3.13 -15.10 -7.44
C GLY A 185 -2.06 -16.18 -7.20
N ILE A 186 -0.79 -15.78 -7.06
CA ILE A 186 0.35 -16.69 -6.86
C ILE A 186 0.93 -16.51 -5.47
N ASP A 187 1.09 -17.61 -4.74
CA ASP A 187 1.82 -17.66 -3.47
C ASP A 187 3.31 -17.90 -3.73
N ILE A 188 4.19 -17.14 -3.07
CA ILE A 188 5.65 -17.23 -3.17
C ILE A 188 6.23 -17.34 -1.75
N CYS A 189 6.93 -18.43 -1.47
CA CYS A 189 7.41 -18.70 -0.12
C CYS A 189 8.76 -19.41 -0.03
N ASN A 190 9.33 -19.35 1.18
CA ASN A 190 10.55 -20.07 1.59
C ASN A 190 11.80 -19.74 0.75
N ALA A 191 11.86 -18.55 0.14
CA ALA A 191 13.08 -18.12 -0.53
C ALA A 191 14.21 -17.91 0.49
N GLY A 192 15.45 -18.20 0.10
CA GLY A 192 16.64 -18.00 0.94
C GLY A 192 17.09 -16.53 1.09
N ASP A 193 16.29 -15.60 0.60
CA ASP A 193 16.42 -14.14 0.62
C ASP A 193 14.99 -13.60 0.36
N ASN A 194 14.84 -12.46 -0.32
CA ASN A 194 13.52 -11.94 -0.66
C ASN A 194 12.69 -12.96 -1.46
N GLY A 195 11.38 -13.03 -1.18
CA GLY A 195 10.45 -13.86 -1.96
C GLY A 195 10.42 -13.43 -3.43
N MET A 196 10.30 -12.11 -3.67
CA MET A 196 10.50 -11.51 -4.97
C MET A 196 11.31 -10.21 -4.88
N LEU A 197 12.31 -10.07 -5.75
CA LEU A 197 12.90 -8.78 -6.10
C LEU A 197 12.27 -8.29 -7.41
N LEU A 198 11.50 -7.21 -7.32
CA LEU A 198 10.91 -6.50 -8.45
C LEU A 198 11.85 -5.39 -8.91
N SER A 199 12.43 -5.55 -10.09
CA SER A 199 13.46 -4.68 -10.65
C SER A 199 13.12 -4.04 -11.99
N GLY A 200 12.11 -4.56 -12.69
CA GLY A 200 11.56 -3.94 -13.90
C GLY A 200 10.46 -2.91 -13.64
N ASP A 201 9.92 -2.38 -14.73
CA ASP A 201 8.94 -1.29 -14.72
C ASP A 201 7.54 -1.77 -15.13
N HIS A 202 6.52 -0.99 -14.75
CA HIS A 202 5.14 -1.18 -15.21
C HIS A 202 4.57 -2.59 -14.99
N ASN A 203 5.06 -3.31 -13.99
CA ASN A 203 4.55 -4.63 -13.63
C ASN A 203 3.34 -4.52 -12.70
N ILE A 204 2.50 -5.55 -12.71
CA ILE A 204 1.34 -5.69 -11.83
C ILE A 204 1.50 -6.98 -11.04
N LEU A 205 1.54 -6.87 -9.71
CA LEU A 205 1.42 -8.01 -8.81
C LEU A 205 0.07 -7.91 -8.12
N GLU A 206 -0.82 -8.87 -8.34
CA GLU A 206 -2.21 -8.80 -7.91
C GLU A 206 -2.64 -10.07 -7.18
N LEU A 207 -3.23 -9.92 -5.99
CA LEU A 207 -3.68 -11.05 -5.17
C LEU A 207 -2.57 -12.09 -4.88
N CYS A 208 -1.31 -11.66 -4.89
CA CYS A 208 -0.17 -12.51 -4.56
C CYS A 208 0.07 -12.57 -3.06
N GLN A 209 0.67 -13.66 -2.60
CA GLN A 209 1.13 -13.81 -1.22
C GLN A 209 2.64 -14.01 -1.16
N PHE A 210 3.32 -13.35 -0.22
CA PHE A 210 4.76 -13.48 0.01
C PHE A 210 5.02 -13.83 1.46
N TYR A 211 5.37 -15.08 1.75
CA TYR A 211 5.48 -15.52 3.15
C TYR A 211 6.62 -16.49 3.43
N ALA A 212 7.05 -16.52 4.70
CA ALA A 212 8.12 -17.39 5.18
C ALA A 212 9.43 -17.29 4.38
N ASN A 213 9.68 -16.14 3.73
CA ASN A 213 10.94 -15.90 3.05
C ASN A 213 12.01 -15.45 4.06
N HIS A 214 13.26 -15.74 3.76
CA HIS A 214 14.41 -15.49 4.65
C HIS A 214 14.96 -14.06 4.53
N ASP A 215 14.21 -13.18 3.87
CA ASP A 215 14.32 -11.71 3.88
C ASP A 215 12.91 -11.20 3.48
N SER A 216 12.78 -9.94 3.11
CA SER A 216 11.53 -9.27 2.83
C SER A 216 10.67 -10.01 1.81
N GLY A 217 9.36 -10.10 2.03
CA GLY A 217 8.46 -10.83 1.15
C GLY A 217 8.53 -10.36 -0.32
N LEU A 218 8.38 -9.04 -0.52
CA LEU A 218 8.57 -8.38 -1.81
C LEU A 218 9.45 -7.16 -1.64
N GLN A 219 10.53 -7.07 -2.42
CA GLN A 219 11.38 -5.90 -2.50
C GLN A 219 11.35 -5.26 -3.89
N ILE A 220 11.06 -3.96 -3.97
CA ILE A 220 11.21 -3.15 -5.18
C ILE A 220 12.56 -2.43 -5.11
N SER A 221 13.49 -2.83 -5.97
CA SER A 221 14.85 -2.29 -6.05
C SER A 221 15.53 -2.72 -7.35
N ARG A 222 16.47 -1.94 -7.85
CA ARG A 222 17.29 -2.34 -9.01
C ARG A 222 17.97 -3.69 -8.78
N TYR A 223 18.00 -4.54 -9.80
CA TYR A 223 18.85 -5.72 -9.86
C TYR A 223 20.18 -5.38 -10.54
N ASN A 224 20.12 -4.64 -11.65
CA ASN A 224 21.30 -4.16 -12.35
C ASN A 224 22.05 -3.07 -11.53
N THR A 225 23.18 -3.44 -10.94
CA THR A 225 23.98 -2.54 -10.09
C THR A 225 24.62 -1.38 -10.84
N SER A 226 24.66 -1.43 -12.19
CA SER A 226 25.12 -0.32 -13.04
C SER A 226 24.07 0.80 -13.18
N TYR A 227 22.83 0.57 -12.76
CA TYR A 227 21.75 1.57 -12.80
C TYR A 227 21.87 2.51 -11.61
N ASN A 228 22.79 3.47 -11.71
CA ASN A 228 23.20 4.38 -10.63
C ASN A 228 22.33 5.66 -10.52
N THR A 229 21.32 5.81 -11.35
CA THR A 229 20.43 6.97 -11.37
C THR A 229 18.96 6.53 -11.27
N ILE A 230 18.15 7.36 -10.62
CA ILE A 230 16.74 7.04 -10.28
C ILE A 230 15.85 6.76 -11.50
N ASP A 231 16.15 7.34 -12.65
CA ASP A 231 15.44 7.11 -13.93
C ASP A 231 15.61 5.69 -14.48
N LYS A 232 16.54 4.91 -13.91
CA LYS A 232 16.79 3.50 -14.26
C LYS A 232 16.38 2.53 -13.15
N TRP A 233 15.72 3.02 -12.10
CA TRP A 233 15.24 2.18 -11.02
C TRP A 233 13.80 1.74 -11.29
N PRO A 234 13.37 0.57 -10.78
CA PRO A 234 12.03 0.04 -11.00
C PRO A 234 10.96 1.08 -10.67
N SER A 235 10.13 1.40 -11.65
CA SER A 235 9.15 2.48 -11.61
C SER A 235 7.77 2.03 -12.08
N TYR A 236 6.73 2.74 -11.63
CA TYR A 236 5.35 2.57 -12.09
C TYR A 236 4.78 1.14 -11.92
N ASN A 237 5.27 0.39 -10.94
CA ASN A 237 4.71 -0.91 -10.60
C ASN A 237 3.47 -0.78 -9.72
N GLN A 238 2.50 -1.68 -9.92
CA GLN A 238 1.27 -1.76 -9.15
C GLN A 238 1.23 -3.03 -8.32
N ILE A 239 1.22 -2.88 -7.00
CA ILE A 239 1.10 -3.98 -6.05
C ILE A 239 -0.31 -3.92 -5.46
N LEU A 240 -1.19 -4.79 -5.94
CA LEU A 240 -2.63 -4.72 -5.75
C LEU A 240 -3.13 -5.91 -4.93
N ASN A 241 -3.79 -5.66 -3.81
CA ASN A 241 -4.42 -6.72 -3.01
C ASN A 241 -3.47 -7.87 -2.62
N CYS A 242 -2.18 -7.58 -2.46
CA CYS A 242 -1.17 -8.56 -2.07
C CYS A 242 -1.12 -8.71 -0.55
N THR A 243 -0.59 -9.84 -0.07
CA THR A 243 -0.39 -10.09 1.36
C THR A 243 1.03 -10.57 1.64
N ALA A 244 1.68 -10.02 2.66
CA ALA A 244 3.03 -10.43 3.07
C ALA A 244 3.10 -10.72 4.57
N PHE A 245 3.63 -11.90 4.96
CA PHE A 245 3.65 -12.31 6.36
C PHE A 245 4.70 -13.36 6.70
N ASN A 246 5.07 -13.44 7.97
CA ASN A 246 6.05 -14.41 8.47
C ASN A 246 7.41 -14.39 7.76
N ASN A 247 7.76 -13.29 7.09
CA ASN A 247 9.09 -13.15 6.52
C ASN A 247 10.08 -12.87 7.66
N LYS A 248 11.22 -13.57 7.65
CA LYS A 248 12.23 -13.51 8.71
C LYS A 248 13.59 -13.95 8.20
N ASP A 249 14.58 -13.07 8.28
CA ASP A 249 15.98 -13.44 8.14
C ASP A 249 16.48 -14.13 9.42
N GLU A 250 17.13 -15.30 9.29
CA GLU A 250 17.55 -16.07 10.46
C GLU A 250 18.75 -15.46 11.16
N ALA A 251 19.59 -14.72 10.41
CA ALA A 251 20.82 -14.14 10.92
C ALA A 251 20.56 -13.10 12.02
N THR A 252 19.61 -12.18 11.84
CA THR A 252 19.39 -11.09 12.80
C THR A 252 17.93 -10.85 13.16
N ALA A 253 17.00 -11.31 12.32
CA ALA A 253 15.56 -11.03 12.42
C ALA A 253 15.27 -9.52 12.45
N GLU A 254 16.06 -8.76 11.69
CA GLU A 254 16.04 -7.29 11.66
C GLU A 254 15.93 -6.73 10.24
N ASN A 255 15.84 -7.57 9.21
CA ASN A 255 15.86 -7.14 7.81
C ASN A 255 14.59 -7.52 7.02
N ALA A 256 13.90 -8.58 7.43
CA ALA A 256 12.78 -9.11 6.67
C ALA A 256 11.47 -8.33 6.92
N ASP A 257 11.15 -7.48 5.96
CA ASP A 257 9.88 -6.75 5.90
C ASP A 257 8.77 -7.57 5.24
N GLY A 258 7.53 -7.14 5.36
CA GLY A 258 6.49 -7.62 4.46
C GLY A 258 6.70 -7.08 3.04
N PHE A 259 6.72 -5.75 2.92
CA PHE A 259 6.92 -5.03 1.67
C PHE A 259 8.03 -4.00 1.79
N ALA A 260 9.04 -4.11 0.94
CA ALA A 260 10.16 -3.19 0.88
C ALA A 260 10.15 -2.44 -0.46
N ALA A 261 10.07 -1.12 -0.45
CA ALA A 261 10.27 -0.29 -1.64
C ALA A 261 11.38 0.72 -1.31
N LYS A 262 12.61 0.19 -1.24
CA LYS A 262 13.74 0.81 -0.56
C LYS A 262 14.98 0.91 -1.46
N LEU A 263 16.00 1.61 -0.97
CA LEU A 263 17.34 1.78 -1.56
C LEU A 263 17.39 2.44 -2.95
N THR A 264 16.96 1.71 -3.97
CA THR A 264 17.11 2.05 -5.39
C THR A 264 15.80 1.73 -6.10
N CYS A 265 14.75 2.40 -5.65
CA CYS A 265 13.37 2.28 -6.11
C CYS A 265 12.98 3.56 -6.84
N GLY A 266 12.44 3.45 -8.05
CA GLY A 266 12.08 4.58 -8.90
C GLY A 266 10.71 5.15 -8.57
N GLU A 267 10.23 6.02 -9.45
CA GLU A 267 9.01 6.82 -9.24
C GLU A 267 7.73 6.02 -9.51
N GLY A 268 6.61 6.47 -8.92
CA GLY A 268 5.27 6.04 -9.31
C GLY A 268 4.87 4.62 -8.91
N ASN A 269 5.64 3.96 -8.05
CA ASN A 269 5.26 2.66 -7.49
C ASN A 269 4.11 2.83 -6.48
N VAL A 270 3.11 1.93 -6.57
CA VAL A 270 1.89 1.99 -5.76
C VAL A 270 1.63 0.66 -5.05
N PHE A 271 1.31 0.74 -3.76
CA PHE A 271 0.71 -0.35 -3.00
C PHE A 271 -0.75 0.02 -2.72
N ASP A 272 -1.69 -0.85 -3.12
CA ASP A 272 -3.13 -0.62 -2.97
C ASP A 272 -3.84 -1.89 -2.50
N GLY A 273 -4.56 -1.83 -1.37
CA GLY A 273 -5.31 -2.99 -0.88
C GLY A 273 -4.44 -4.07 -0.22
N CYS A 274 -3.19 -3.74 0.13
CA CYS A 274 -2.22 -4.72 0.61
C CYS A 274 -2.29 -4.94 2.14
N ILE A 275 -2.01 -6.17 2.58
CA ILE A 275 -1.98 -6.55 3.99
C ILE A 275 -0.56 -7.03 4.35
N SER A 276 0.06 -6.44 5.36
CA SER A 276 1.36 -6.88 5.87
C SER A 276 1.26 -7.22 7.35
N TYR A 277 1.62 -8.43 7.75
CA TYR A 277 1.53 -8.82 9.15
C TYR A 277 2.56 -9.81 9.61
N CYS A 278 2.95 -9.71 10.88
CA CYS A 278 3.82 -10.70 11.52
C CYS A 278 5.13 -11.00 10.79
N ASN A 279 5.74 -10.00 10.15
CA ASN A 279 7.12 -10.08 9.66
C ASN A 279 8.08 -9.77 10.82
N SER A 280 9.35 -10.20 10.73
CA SER A 280 10.30 -9.99 11.83
C SER A 280 10.75 -8.54 11.98
N ASP A 281 10.88 -7.80 10.87
CA ASP A 281 11.18 -6.36 10.89
C ASP A 281 9.90 -5.51 10.73
N ASP A 282 9.68 -4.84 9.59
CA ASP A 282 8.52 -3.98 9.42
C ASP A 282 7.39 -4.58 8.56
N GLY A 283 6.22 -3.95 8.65
CA GLY A 283 5.17 -4.16 7.66
C GLY A 283 5.57 -3.61 6.28
N TRP A 284 6.01 -2.35 6.27
CA TRP A 284 6.56 -1.64 5.11
C TRP A 284 7.87 -0.94 5.47
N ASP A 285 8.87 -1.04 4.59
CA ASP A 285 10.13 -0.29 4.66
C ASP A 285 10.42 0.47 3.36
N LEU A 286 10.51 1.80 3.47
CA LEU A 286 10.86 2.72 2.38
C LEU A 286 12.28 3.32 2.53
N TYR A 287 13.17 2.65 3.29
CA TYR A 287 14.49 3.16 3.63
C TYR A 287 15.30 3.61 2.41
N ALA A 288 15.78 4.85 2.44
CA ALA A 288 16.74 5.38 1.48
C ALA A 288 18.06 5.67 2.20
N LYS A 289 19.20 5.55 1.50
CA LYS A 289 20.54 5.76 2.09
C LYS A 289 21.35 6.80 1.32
N PRO A 290 22.23 7.59 1.97
CA PRO A 290 22.94 8.69 1.31
C PRO A 290 23.82 8.25 0.15
N ALA A 291 24.32 7.01 0.20
CA ALA A 291 25.17 6.43 -0.85
C ALA A 291 24.44 6.27 -2.20
N THR A 292 23.11 6.14 -2.19
CA THR A 292 22.29 6.08 -3.42
C THR A 292 21.37 7.29 -3.58
N GLY A 293 21.10 8.03 -2.50
CA GLY A 293 20.25 9.22 -2.50
C GLY A 293 18.78 8.91 -2.16
N SER A 294 17.90 9.88 -2.40
CA SER A 294 16.45 9.69 -2.29
C SER A 294 15.95 8.68 -3.31
N ILE A 295 14.86 7.99 -2.96
CA ILE A 295 14.11 7.11 -3.86
C ILE A 295 12.91 7.84 -4.46
N GLY A 296 12.20 7.20 -5.38
CA GLY A 296 10.96 7.77 -5.92
C GLY A 296 9.85 7.83 -4.88
N VAL A 297 8.87 8.69 -5.14
CA VAL A 297 7.67 8.80 -4.31
C VAL A 297 6.88 7.51 -4.40
N ILE A 298 6.51 6.99 -3.24
CA ILE A 298 5.71 5.78 -3.08
C ILE A 298 4.34 6.20 -2.58
N THR A 299 3.30 5.66 -3.21
CA THR A 299 1.93 5.79 -2.73
C THR A 299 1.52 4.49 -2.08
N ILE A 300 1.15 4.55 -0.80
CA ILE A 300 0.59 3.42 -0.06
C ILE A 300 -0.85 3.80 0.28
N ARG A 301 -1.83 3.06 -0.24
CA ARG A 301 -3.23 3.35 0.02
C ARG A 301 -4.05 2.11 0.30
N ASN A 302 -5.12 2.24 1.09
CA ASN A 302 -5.99 1.11 1.41
C ASN A 302 -5.20 -0.08 1.97
N CYS A 303 -4.18 0.14 2.80
CA CYS A 303 -3.28 -0.90 3.29
C CYS A 303 -3.38 -1.10 4.80
N VAL A 304 -3.06 -2.31 5.26
CA VAL A 304 -3.12 -2.69 6.67
C VAL A 304 -1.80 -3.31 7.13
N ALA A 305 -1.24 -2.80 8.23
CA ALA A 305 0.00 -3.30 8.84
C ALA A 305 -0.22 -3.72 10.30
N PHE A 306 0.03 -4.98 10.66
CA PHE A 306 -0.16 -5.40 12.05
C PHE A 306 0.74 -6.51 12.57
N GLY A 307 0.99 -6.51 13.88
CA GLY A 307 1.70 -7.60 14.54
C GLY A 307 3.16 -7.80 14.10
N ASN A 308 3.74 -6.85 13.35
CA ASN A 308 5.15 -6.94 12.93
C ASN A 308 6.10 -6.87 14.14
N GLY A 309 7.22 -7.58 14.05
CA GLY A 309 8.18 -7.83 15.13
C GLY A 309 8.14 -9.23 15.74
N LYS A 310 7.12 -10.05 15.39
CA LYS A 310 7.02 -11.46 15.73
C LYS A 310 6.22 -12.20 14.66
N LEU A 311 6.45 -13.51 14.53
CA LEU A 311 5.72 -14.38 13.61
C LEU A 311 4.31 -14.67 14.12
N THR A 312 3.45 -15.19 13.23
CA THR A 312 2.04 -15.48 13.53
C THR A 312 1.85 -16.44 14.69
N ASP A 313 2.79 -17.36 14.91
CA ASP A 313 2.75 -18.31 16.03
C ASP A 313 3.23 -17.71 17.37
N GLY A 314 3.64 -16.43 17.36
CA GLY A 314 4.19 -15.70 18.50
C GLY A 314 5.69 -15.93 18.72
N THR A 315 6.36 -16.70 17.84
CA THR A 315 7.81 -16.91 17.85
C THR A 315 8.55 -15.78 17.13
N GLY A 316 9.88 -15.87 17.09
CA GLY A 316 10.78 -14.81 16.62
C GLY A 316 11.34 -13.95 17.77
N SER A 317 12.21 -13.02 17.43
CA SER A 317 12.78 -12.04 18.35
C SER A 317 12.24 -10.65 18.00
N ALA A 318 11.97 -9.84 19.02
CA ALA A 318 11.59 -8.44 18.86
C ALA A 318 12.83 -7.55 18.60
N ASN A 319 13.71 -8.01 17.70
CA ASN A 319 15.01 -7.40 17.43
C ASN A 319 14.96 -6.35 16.32
N GLY A 320 14.06 -6.53 15.34
CA GLY A 320 13.86 -5.55 14.29
C GLY A 320 13.39 -4.19 14.81
N ASP A 321 13.19 -3.26 13.88
CA ASP A 321 12.55 -1.98 14.12
C ASP A 321 11.04 -2.11 14.35
N MET A 322 10.37 -3.13 13.81
CA MET A 322 9.00 -3.57 14.17
C MET A 322 7.88 -2.55 13.91
N ASN A 323 8.00 -1.72 12.89
CA ASN A 323 7.00 -0.72 12.55
C ASN A 323 5.89 -1.29 11.66
N GLY A 324 4.72 -0.67 11.66
CA GLY A 324 3.71 -0.91 10.64
C GLY A 324 4.16 -0.33 9.31
N PHE A 325 4.39 0.99 9.27
CA PHE A 325 4.83 1.72 8.09
C PHE A 325 6.09 2.56 8.40
N LYS A 326 7.26 2.10 7.94
CA LYS A 326 8.54 2.83 7.98
C LYS A 326 8.71 3.64 6.70
N LEU A 327 8.40 4.94 6.78
CA LEU A 327 8.25 5.83 5.61
C LEU A 327 9.56 6.53 5.22
N GLY A 328 10.69 5.84 5.35
CA GLY A 328 11.98 6.31 4.84
C GLY A 328 13.16 6.07 5.78
N GLY A 329 14.13 6.99 5.79
CA GLY A 329 15.40 6.80 6.47
C GLY A 329 16.37 7.96 6.32
N SER A 330 17.54 7.83 6.96
CA SER A 330 18.72 8.68 6.74
C SER A 330 18.70 10.10 7.32
N ASN A 331 17.90 10.36 8.35
CA ASN A 331 17.98 11.57 9.18
C ASN A 331 18.06 12.88 8.39
N GLY A 332 17.22 13.01 7.35
CA GLY A 332 17.12 14.18 6.49
C GLY A 332 17.98 14.16 5.24
N ALA A 333 18.93 13.22 5.11
CA ALA A 333 19.84 13.16 3.96
C ALA A 333 19.21 12.60 2.68
N CYS A 334 18.09 11.87 2.79
CA CYS A 334 17.36 11.30 1.65
C CYS A 334 15.88 11.69 1.71
N PRO A 335 15.56 13.00 1.57
CA PRO A 335 14.19 13.47 1.68
C PRO A 335 13.34 12.94 0.53
N THR A 336 12.24 12.28 0.85
CA THR A 336 11.29 11.73 -0.14
C THR A 336 9.84 11.94 0.33
N PRO A 337 9.00 12.71 -0.37
CA PRO A 337 7.65 13.05 0.10
C PRO A 337 6.62 11.95 -0.20
N HIS A 338 6.73 10.80 0.48
CA HIS A 338 5.79 9.67 0.31
C HIS A 338 4.34 10.04 0.68
N ILE A 339 3.40 9.29 0.11
CA ILE A 339 1.96 9.48 0.26
C ILE A 339 1.36 8.24 0.91
N VAL A 340 0.62 8.44 2.00
CA VAL A 340 -0.08 7.37 2.73
C VAL A 340 -1.55 7.75 2.92
N GLU A 341 -2.45 6.93 2.40
CA GLU A 341 -3.88 7.25 2.37
C GLU A 341 -4.75 6.07 2.78
N ASN A 342 -5.71 6.29 3.68
CA ASN A 342 -6.67 5.24 4.03
C ASN A 342 -5.98 3.96 4.55
N CYS A 343 -5.06 4.09 5.50
CA CYS A 343 -4.26 2.96 6.01
C CYS A 343 -4.51 2.71 7.50
N LEU A 344 -4.38 1.45 7.91
CA LEU A 344 -4.60 1.00 9.28
C LEU A 344 -3.35 0.29 9.82
N ALA A 345 -2.84 0.74 10.98
CA ALA A 345 -1.71 0.09 11.66
C ALA A 345 -2.10 -0.34 13.08
N PHE A 346 -1.94 -1.61 13.46
CA PHE A 346 -2.23 -2.02 14.83
C PHE A 346 -1.32 -3.11 15.39
N ASN A 347 -1.13 -3.09 16.71
CA ASN A 347 -0.35 -4.10 17.44
C ASN A 347 1.06 -4.37 16.87
N ASN A 348 1.67 -3.41 16.15
CA ASN A 348 3.06 -3.54 15.74
C ASN A 348 3.99 -3.39 16.95
N GLY A 349 5.13 -4.08 16.93
CA GLY A 349 6.08 -4.11 18.04
C GLY A 349 6.58 -2.73 18.45
N ALA A 350 6.75 -1.83 17.48
CA ALA A 350 7.22 -0.46 17.67
C ALA A 350 6.20 0.57 17.16
N THR A 351 6.42 1.24 16.03
CA THR A 351 5.56 2.35 15.63
C THR A 351 4.42 1.88 14.73
N GLY A 352 3.24 2.51 14.78
CA GLY A 352 2.24 2.35 13.72
C GLY A 352 2.75 2.94 12.41
N PHE A 353 2.97 4.25 12.40
CA PHE A 353 3.54 5.01 11.29
C PHE A 353 4.74 5.84 11.75
N THR A 354 5.87 5.74 11.08
CA THR A 354 7.09 6.49 11.40
C THR A 354 7.68 7.14 10.16
N ASP A 355 8.15 8.38 10.28
CA ASP A 355 8.97 9.02 9.23
C ASP A 355 10.34 8.36 9.07
N ASN A 356 10.79 7.66 10.11
CA ASN A 356 12.12 7.11 10.26
C ASN A 356 13.28 8.07 9.89
N GLY A 357 13.12 9.37 10.12
CA GLY A 357 14.11 10.38 9.73
C GLY A 357 14.09 10.77 8.26
N ASN A 358 13.06 10.43 7.50
CA ASN A 358 12.86 10.94 6.15
C ASN A 358 12.62 12.46 6.18
N GLY A 359 13.53 13.24 5.61
CA GLY A 359 13.42 14.72 5.56
C GLY A 359 12.41 15.28 4.55
N GLY A 360 11.74 14.45 3.76
CA GLY A 360 10.75 14.86 2.77
C GLY A 360 9.41 15.19 3.41
N ALA A 361 8.57 16.00 2.76
CA ALA A 361 7.25 16.35 3.27
C ALA A 361 6.24 15.21 3.07
N ILE A 362 6.17 14.29 4.02
CA ILE A 362 5.22 13.17 4.01
C ILE A 362 3.77 13.70 4.04
N SER A 363 2.90 13.08 3.25
CA SER A 363 1.46 13.31 3.28
C SER A 363 0.74 12.07 3.82
N MET A 364 -0.08 12.26 4.86
CA MET A 364 -0.86 11.20 5.47
C MET A 364 -2.32 11.64 5.62
N LYS A 365 -3.25 10.83 5.09
CA LYS A 365 -4.68 11.14 5.11
C LYS A 365 -5.51 9.92 5.48
N ASN A 366 -6.49 10.10 6.36
CA ASN A 366 -7.41 9.03 6.77
C ASN A 366 -6.63 7.81 7.28
N CYS A 367 -5.69 7.98 8.22
CA CYS A 367 -4.93 6.85 8.76
C CYS A 367 -5.30 6.58 10.21
N THR A 368 -5.50 5.31 10.54
CA THR A 368 -5.82 4.86 11.90
C THR A 368 -4.67 4.04 12.46
N ALA A 369 -4.29 4.33 13.69
CA ALA A 369 -3.26 3.60 14.40
C ALA A 369 -3.78 3.18 15.78
N VAL A 370 -3.69 1.88 16.08
CA VAL A 370 -4.23 1.32 17.31
C VAL A 370 -3.20 0.45 18.02
N ASN A 371 -2.93 0.74 19.29
CA ASN A 371 -2.14 -0.16 20.14
C ASN A 371 -0.77 -0.56 19.54
N ASN A 372 -0.10 0.33 18.83
CA ASN A 372 1.29 0.07 18.45
C ASN A 372 2.22 0.22 19.67
N GLY A 373 3.48 -0.16 19.53
CA GLY A 373 4.49 -0.11 20.59
C GLY A 373 4.37 -1.28 21.55
N VAL A 374 3.95 -2.45 21.04
CA VAL A 374 3.69 -3.65 21.86
C VAL A 374 4.94 -4.12 22.59
N PHE A 375 6.10 -4.05 21.93
CA PHE A 375 7.39 -4.50 22.47
C PHE A 375 8.32 -3.33 22.83
N ASN A 376 7.96 -2.09 22.47
CA ASN A 376 8.75 -0.90 22.78
C ASN A 376 7.89 0.26 23.31
N SER A 377 7.93 0.46 24.64
CA SER A 377 7.15 1.50 25.34
C SER A 377 7.58 2.96 25.04
N ALA A 378 8.70 3.16 24.32
CA ALA A 378 9.13 4.46 23.84
C ALA A 378 8.55 4.82 22.46
N LYS A 379 7.85 3.88 21.81
CA LYS A 379 7.25 4.05 20.49
C LYS A 379 5.74 4.28 20.60
N ALA A 380 5.19 4.94 19.59
CA ALA A 380 3.83 5.46 19.59
C ALA A 380 3.05 4.96 18.35
N ASN A 381 1.80 5.40 18.23
CA ASN A 381 1.01 5.15 17.02
C ASN A 381 1.58 5.95 15.84
N PHE A 382 1.92 7.22 16.05
CA PHE A 382 2.52 8.11 15.05
C PHE A 382 3.84 8.73 15.55
N MET A 383 4.94 8.52 14.81
CA MET A 383 6.26 9.11 15.10
C MET A 383 6.78 9.83 13.86
N CYS A 384 6.15 10.96 13.53
CA CYS A 384 6.37 11.74 12.31
C CYS A 384 6.91 13.15 12.62
N TYR A 385 8.00 13.23 13.40
CA TYR A 385 8.59 14.47 13.93
C TYR A 385 9.99 14.83 13.40
N ARG A 386 10.60 13.96 12.61
CA ARG A 386 11.93 14.11 11.98
C ARG A 386 11.81 14.37 10.46
N THR A 387 10.62 14.75 10.03
CA THR A 387 10.27 15.03 8.63
C THR A 387 10.46 16.51 8.26
N SER A 388 9.77 16.98 7.23
CA SER A 388 9.73 18.39 6.85
C SER A 388 8.58 19.14 7.51
N SER A 389 8.77 20.44 7.78
CA SER A 389 7.69 21.33 8.21
C SER A 389 6.56 21.47 7.17
N GLY A 390 6.79 21.05 5.93
CA GLY A 390 5.78 20.94 4.87
C GLY A 390 4.89 19.70 4.94
N ALA A 391 5.17 18.73 5.82
CA ALA A 391 4.38 17.52 5.96
C ALA A 391 2.93 17.82 6.37
N LYS A 392 2.01 16.97 5.92
CA LYS A 392 0.56 17.14 6.10
C LYS A 392 -0.05 15.87 6.66
N TYR A 393 -0.81 16.03 7.73
CA TYR A 393 -1.54 14.96 8.40
C TYR A 393 -2.99 15.39 8.51
N THR A 394 -3.90 14.62 7.92
CA THR A 394 -5.32 14.97 7.86
C THR A 394 -6.13 13.75 8.26
N ASN A 395 -7.14 13.95 9.10
CA ASN A 395 -8.08 12.89 9.44
C ASN A 395 -7.38 11.67 10.07
N LEU A 396 -6.47 11.88 11.02
CA LEU A 396 -5.80 10.77 11.70
C LEU A 396 -6.59 10.32 12.94
N VAL A 397 -6.55 9.03 13.24
CA VAL A 397 -7.12 8.46 14.47
C VAL A 397 -6.05 7.66 15.20
N SER A 398 -5.65 8.14 16.37
CA SER A 398 -4.80 7.40 17.30
C SER A 398 -5.62 6.87 18.48
N TYR A 399 -5.57 5.55 18.68
CA TYR A 399 -6.22 4.91 19.82
C TYR A 399 -5.24 4.01 20.58
N MET A 400 -5.22 4.17 21.88
CA MET A 400 -4.58 3.25 22.82
C MET A 400 -5.68 2.70 23.71
N SER A 401 -5.81 1.38 23.79
CA SER A 401 -6.79 0.74 24.68
C SER A 401 -6.56 1.15 26.12
N ASP A 402 -7.62 1.24 26.91
CA ASP A 402 -7.58 1.72 28.31
C ASP A 402 -6.56 0.99 29.21
N SER A 403 -6.21 -0.26 28.88
CA SER A 403 -5.20 -1.05 29.56
C SER A 403 -3.75 -0.74 29.16
N ARG A 404 -3.53 0.17 28.22
CA ARG A 404 -2.21 0.49 27.65
C ARG A 404 -1.89 1.98 27.71
N THR A 405 -0.71 2.29 28.23
CA THR A 405 -0.13 3.63 28.15
C THR A 405 0.85 3.71 26.97
N GLY A 406 0.37 4.20 25.82
CA GLY A 406 1.24 4.45 24.65
C GLY A 406 2.18 5.64 24.88
N ALA A 407 3.29 5.70 24.12
CA ALA A 407 4.08 6.92 24.05
C ALA A 407 3.29 8.05 23.35
N THR A 408 3.73 9.28 23.55
CA THR A 408 3.15 10.46 22.88
C THR A 408 3.35 10.34 21.38
N ASP A 409 2.28 10.50 20.60
CA ASP A 409 2.39 10.69 19.15
C ASP A 409 3.09 12.01 18.85
N GLN A 410 3.91 12.02 17.82
CA GLN A 410 4.79 13.15 17.53
C GLN A 410 4.67 13.55 16.07
N PHE A 411 4.58 14.85 15.81
CA PHE A 411 4.41 15.41 14.48
C PHE A 411 5.32 16.63 14.27
N LEU A 412 5.82 16.78 13.06
CA LEU A 412 6.36 18.00 12.49
C LEU A 412 5.60 18.26 11.19
N GLY A 413 4.97 19.42 11.07
CA GLY A 413 4.10 19.73 9.93
C GLY A 413 2.75 20.29 10.35
N THR A 414 1.74 20.14 9.49
CA THR A 414 0.37 20.57 9.76
C THR A 414 -0.50 19.34 10.03
N VAL A 415 -1.11 19.27 11.21
CA VAL A 415 -2.06 18.23 11.62
C VAL A 415 -3.46 18.83 11.62
N THR A 416 -4.42 18.20 10.96
CA THR A 416 -5.79 18.70 10.81
C THR A 416 -6.82 17.61 11.03
N ASN A 417 -7.96 17.96 11.62
CA ASN A 417 -9.09 17.07 11.92
C ASN A 417 -8.66 15.71 12.49
N SER A 418 -7.76 15.69 13.49
CA SER A 418 -7.10 14.45 13.91
C SER A 418 -7.20 14.22 15.40
N ILE A 419 -7.18 12.96 15.80
CA ILE A 419 -7.00 12.54 17.19
C ILE A 419 -5.60 11.97 17.36
N TYR A 420 -4.86 12.49 18.33
CA TYR A 420 -3.54 11.98 18.68
C TYR A 420 -3.42 11.66 20.17
N ASN A 421 -2.53 10.72 20.51
CA ASN A 421 -2.29 10.30 21.88
C ASN A 421 -1.17 11.13 22.52
N TYR A 422 -1.39 11.60 23.75
CA TYR A 422 -0.39 12.26 24.58
C TYR A 422 -0.18 11.48 25.90
N LYS A 423 1.04 10.96 26.09
CA LYS A 423 1.39 10.09 27.21
C LYS A 423 1.06 10.73 28.55
N GLY A 424 0.41 9.96 29.43
CA GLY A 424 0.10 10.35 30.80
C GLY A 424 -1.06 11.35 30.92
N VAL A 425 -1.70 11.73 29.80
CA VAL A 425 -2.85 12.64 29.82
C VAL A 425 -4.05 12.05 29.10
N GLY A 426 -3.88 11.53 27.88
CA GLY A 426 -4.97 10.96 27.09
C GLY A 426 -4.91 11.42 25.64
N THR A 427 -6.06 11.38 24.97
CA THR A 427 -6.20 11.75 23.57
C THR A 427 -6.64 13.20 23.39
N TYR A 428 -6.17 13.80 22.31
CA TYR A 428 -6.42 15.19 21.95
C TYR A 428 -6.98 15.25 20.55
N TRP A 429 -8.10 15.93 20.38
CA TRP A 429 -8.57 16.30 19.05
C TRP A 429 -7.97 17.64 18.63
N VAL A 430 -7.63 17.73 17.35
CA VAL A 430 -7.04 18.92 16.73
C VAL A 430 -7.77 19.22 15.42
N ASN A 431 -8.29 20.43 15.28
CA ASN A 431 -8.87 20.91 14.03
C ASN A 431 -7.77 21.37 13.06
N SER A 432 -6.84 22.19 13.57
CA SER A 432 -5.67 22.65 12.83
C SER A 432 -4.53 22.98 13.79
N TRP A 433 -3.43 22.26 13.66
CA TRP A 433 -2.24 22.40 14.49
C TRP A 433 -0.98 22.41 13.64
N LYS A 434 -0.21 23.50 13.73
CA LYS A 434 1.17 23.54 13.23
C LYS A 434 2.11 22.91 14.27
N ALA A 435 2.34 21.61 14.16
CA ALA A 435 3.23 20.89 15.05
C ALA A 435 4.70 21.22 14.76
N THR A 436 5.44 21.53 15.81
CA THR A 436 6.85 21.99 15.73
C THR A 436 7.87 20.87 16.00
N GLY A 437 7.42 19.61 16.09
CA GLY A 437 8.29 18.46 16.34
C GLY A 437 8.01 17.76 17.68
N GLY A 438 9.05 17.12 18.21
CA GLY A 438 8.95 16.07 19.22
C GLY A 438 8.15 16.41 20.48
N LYS A 439 7.32 15.46 20.92
CA LYS A 439 6.51 15.45 22.17
C LYS A 439 5.76 16.75 22.49
N THR A 440 5.38 17.53 21.48
CA THR A 440 4.66 18.79 21.70
C THR A 440 3.21 18.51 22.09
N LYS A 441 2.72 19.19 23.13
CA LYS A 441 1.31 19.12 23.56
C LYS A 441 0.51 20.20 22.82
N TYR A 442 -0.63 19.84 22.23
CA TYR A 442 -1.58 20.79 21.69
C TYR A 442 -2.29 21.53 22.84
N THR A 443 -2.39 22.85 22.72
CA THR A 443 -2.94 23.75 23.75
C THR A 443 -4.18 24.51 23.29
N GLY A 444 -4.74 24.18 22.12
CA GLY A 444 -5.98 24.77 21.65
C GLY A 444 -7.15 24.44 22.58
N SER A 445 -8.19 25.29 22.59
CA SER A 445 -9.35 25.13 23.47
C SER A 445 -10.12 23.83 23.24
N GLU A 446 -10.08 23.30 22.02
CA GLU A 446 -10.78 22.08 21.57
C GLU A 446 -10.09 20.76 21.98
N ALA A 447 -8.90 20.86 22.58
CA ALA A 447 -8.02 19.75 22.94
C ALA A 447 -8.68 18.60 23.72
N ASN A 448 -9.73 18.87 24.50
CA ASN A 448 -10.39 17.89 25.36
C ASN A 448 -11.85 17.61 24.96
N ASP A 449 -12.32 18.17 23.84
CA ASP A 449 -13.74 18.11 23.47
C ASP A 449 -14.15 16.70 23.01
N HIS A 450 -13.16 15.88 22.63
CA HIS A 450 -13.38 14.59 22.00
C HIS A 450 -12.45 13.52 22.59
N LYS A 451 -13.01 12.68 23.46
CA LYS A 451 -12.32 11.51 24.00
C LYS A 451 -12.67 10.28 23.18
N ILE A 452 -11.66 9.58 22.67
CA ILE A 452 -11.82 8.28 22.01
C ILE A 452 -11.70 7.12 22.99
N THR A 453 -12.54 6.10 22.81
CA THR A 453 -12.64 4.89 23.62
C THR A 453 -12.95 3.69 22.75
N SER A 454 -12.96 2.48 23.33
CA SER A 454 -13.35 1.26 22.59
C SER A 454 -14.79 1.32 22.04
N SER A 455 -15.71 2.03 22.71
CA SER A 455 -17.12 2.12 22.27
C SER A 455 -17.33 2.96 21.01
N ASP A 456 -16.34 3.77 20.64
CA ASP A 456 -16.37 4.54 19.40
C ASP A 456 -16.22 3.66 18.16
N PHE A 457 -15.70 2.45 18.32
CA PHE A 457 -15.47 1.52 17.22
C PHE A 457 -16.59 0.49 17.05
N VAL A 458 -16.84 0.08 15.81
CA VAL A 458 -17.76 -1.02 15.48
C VAL A 458 -17.25 -2.31 16.11
N SER A 459 -15.96 -2.59 15.98
CA SER A 459 -15.27 -3.69 16.66
C SER A 459 -13.84 -3.32 17.03
N THR A 460 -13.34 -3.85 18.15
CA THR A 460 -11.91 -3.87 18.51
C THR A 460 -11.37 -5.29 18.63
N THR A 461 -12.15 -6.29 18.22
CA THR A 461 -11.80 -7.71 18.32
C THR A 461 -11.16 -8.16 17.01
N ILE A 462 -9.89 -8.53 17.08
CA ILE A 462 -9.11 -9.00 15.94
C ILE A 462 -9.45 -10.48 15.69
N PRO A 463 -9.97 -10.86 14.50
CA PRO A 463 -10.27 -12.25 14.18
C PRO A 463 -9.04 -13.14 14.37
N GLY A 464 -9.17 -14.28 15.03
CA GLY A 464 -8.05 -15.24 15.17
C GLY A 464 -6.89 -14.79 16.08
N TYR A 465 -6.97 -13.63 16.74
CA TYR A 465 -5.91 -13.17 17.65
C TYR A 465 -6.04 -13.82 19.04
N ASN A 466 -4.96 -14.47 19.47
CA ASN A 466 -4.83 -15.00 20.82
C ASN A 466 -3.92 -14.09 21.65
N ALA A 467 -4.54 -13.21 22.44
CA ALA A 467 -3.83 -12.23 23.27
C ALA A 467 -2.88 -12.87 24.30
N SER A 468 -3.20 -14.06 24.83
CA SER A 468 -2.34 -14.73 25.82
C SER A 468 -1.02 -15.22 25.23
N LYS A 469 -0.99 -15.50 23.93
CA LYS A 469 0.19 -15.95 23.19
C LYS A 469 0.79 -14.87 22.30
N GLY A 470 0.07 -13.76 22.08
CA GLY A 470 0.43 -12.77 21.07
C GLY A 470 0.47 -13.34 19.65
N SER A 471 -0.36 -14.36 19.37
CA SER A 471 -0.36 -15.12 18.11
C SER A 471 -1.62 -14.83 17.28
N TYR A 472 -1.52 -15.01 15.97
CA TYR A 472 -2.56 -14.78 14.99
C TYR A 472 -2.78 -16.08 14.20
N ALA A 473 -3.97 -16.66 14.30
CA ALA A 473 -4.24 -18.02 13.80
C ALA A 473 -5.30 -18.06 12.70
N THR A 474 -5.27 -17.10 11.78
CA THR A 474 -6.25 -16.97 10.68
C THR A 474 -5.53 -16.60 9.39
N ASP A 475 -6.05 -17.09 8.26
CA ASP A 475 -5.65 -16.65 6.94
C ASP A 475 -6.29 -15.29 6.65
N TYR A 476 -5.53 -14.22 6.87
CA TYR A 476 -6.01 -12.86 6.64
C TYR A 476 -6.07 -12.47 5.16
N HIS A 477 -5.39 -13.21 4.27
CA HIS A 477 -5.51 -12.97 2.84
C HIS A 477 -6.94 -13.27 2.37
N THR A 478 -7.55 -14.34 2.88
CA THR A 478 -8.94 -14.68 2.55
C THR A 478 -9.96 -14.04 3.49
N THR A 479 -9.66 -13.95 4.79
CA THR A 479 -10.65 -13.50 5.80
C THR A 479 -10.92 -11.99 5.75
N LEU A 480 -9.94 -11.18 5.33
CA LEU A 480 -10.07 -9.72 5.31
C LEU A 480 -10.21 -9.17 3.88
N ARG A 481 -10.79 -9.93 2.97
CA ARG A 481 -11.06 -9.48 1.59
C ARG A 481 -12.52 -9.66 1.21
N ASN A 482 -13.01 -8.71 0.43
CA ASN A 482 -14.24 -8.86 -0.34
C ASN A 482 -14.00 -9.80 -1.54
N ALA A 483 -15.07 -10.19 -2.22
CA ALA A 483 -15.00 -11.04 -3.41
C ALA A 483 -14.21 -10.41 -4.58
N ASP A 484 -14.08 -9.09 -4.61
CA ASP A 484 -13.28 -8.35 -5.61
C ASP A 484 -11.80 -8.21 -5.22
N GLY A 485 -11.39 -8.78 -4.08
CA GLY A 485 -10.03 -8.71 -3.56
C GLY A 485 -9.73 -7.50 -2.68
N SER A 486 -10.59 -6.47 -2.66
CA SER A 486 -10.42 -5.30 -1.80
C SER A 486 -10.45 -5.67 -0.31
N ILE A 487 -9.76 -4.91 0.53
CA ILE A 487 -9.74 -5.17 1.97
C ILE A 487 -11.13 -4.95 2.57
N ASN A 488 -11.53 -5.87 3.46
CA ASN A 488 -12.69 -5.75 4.32
C ASN A 488 -12.29 -6.06 5.77
N MET A 489 -12.15 -5.01 6.57
CA MET A 489 -11.81 -5.14 7.99
C MET A 489 -12.98 -5.62 8.86
N ASN A 490 -14.17 -5.86 8.29
CA ASN A 490 -15.38 -6.30 8.98
C ASN A 490 -15.72 -5.40 10.19
N GLY A 491 -15.53 -4.09 10.05
CA GLY A 491 -15.74 -3.09 11.09
C GLY A 491 -14.67 -3.05 12.19
N LEU A 492 -13.56 -3.80 12.06
CA LEU A 492 -12.43 -3.69 12.97
C LEU A 492 -11.81 -2.29 12.89
N PHE A 493 -11.84 -1.57 14.01
CA PHE A 493 -11.37 -0.18 14.16
C PHE A 493 -12.05 0.85 13.25
N GLN A 494 -13.19 0.48 12.64
CA GLN A 494 -14.08 1.41 11.99
C GLN A 494 -14.83 2.23 13.05
N LEU A 495 -14.84 3.56 12.93
CA LEU A 495 -15.65 4.42 13.80
C LEU A 495 -17.15 4.21 13.55
N ARG A 496 -17.94 4.15 14.62
CA ARG A 496 -19.41 4.15 14.54
C ARG A 496 -19.89 5.51 14.07
N SER A 497 -20.96 5.54 13.27
CA SER A 497 -21.63 6.79 12.89
C SER A 497 -22.15 7.60 14.10
N SER A 498 -22.46 6.92 15.20
CA SER A 498 -22.85 7.55 16.47
C SER A 498 -21.68 8.13 17.25
N SER A 499 -20.43 7.80 16.92
CA SER A 499 -19.25 8.34 17.60
C SER A 499 -19.16 9.84 17.36
N ASP A 500 -18.88 10.59 18.42
CA ASP A 500 -18.64 12.02 18.34
C ASP A 500 -17.41 12.31 17.48
N ILE A 501 -16.44 11.39 17.46
CA ILE A 501 -15.22 11.46 16.65
C ILE A 501 -15.56 11.49 15.15
N ALA A 502 -16.49 10.64 14.72
CA ALA A 502 -16.88 10.55 13.31
C ALA A 502 -17.46 11.87 12.78
N ARG A 503 -17.98 12.73 13.66
CA ARG A 503 -18.54 14.04 13.31
C ARG A 503 -17.51 15.17 13.27
N THR A 504 -16.28 14.92 13.74
CA THR A 504 -15.20 15.92 13.79
C THR A 504 -14.43 16.08 12.48
N GLY A 505 -14.75 15.29 11.46
CA GLY A 505 -13.95 15.17 10.24
C GLY A 505 -12.76 14.22 10.38
N ALA A 506 -12.41 13.76 11.59
CA ALA A 506 -11.49 12.64 11.77
C ALA A 506 -12.09 11.38 11.11
N GLY A 507 -11.41 10.88 10.07
CA GLY A 507 -11.80 9.72 9.30
C GLY A 507 -10.93 8.53 9.70
N ALA A 508 -11.54 7.44 10.15
CA ALA A 508 -10.81 6.20 10.29
C ALA A 508 -10.29 5.74 8.92
N GLY A 509 -9.07 5.20 8.89
CA GLY A 509 -8.52 4.56 7.70
C GLY A 509 -9.06 3.13 7.59
N LEU A 510 -9.49 2.79 6.37
CA LEU A 510 -10.24 1.60 5.94
C LEU A 510 -11.54 1.32 6.69
#